data_AF-A0A662DDQ5-F1
#
_entry.id   AF-A0A662DDQ5-F1
#
_cell.length_a   1.000
_cell.length_b   1.000
_cell.length_c   1.000
_cell.angle_alpha   90.00
_cell.angle_beta   90.00
_cell.angle_gamma   90.00
#
_symmetry.space_group_name_H-M   'P 1'
#
loop_
_entity.id
_entity.type
_entity.pdbx_description
1 polymer ?
#
loop_
_entity_poly.entity_id
_entity_poly.type
_entity_poly.pdbx_seq_one_letter_code
_entity_poly.pdbx_strand_id
1 'polypeptide(L)'
;MIQVSIRNIGKKLLIWIVLIIFAIWTVFPLIWAVATSFKTMTESYTLSIIPYLQFKPSWYAWNEIWGRMFGRVSKSLINSIVVAGLSSLFVLALGCLAGYALSRFVFEKWKNKDIATWILS
;
A
#
# COMPACT_ATOMS: atom_id res chain seq x y z
N MET A 1 -6.75 -41.10 -12.90
CA MET A 1 -5.56 -40.29 -12.50
C MET A 1 -5.35 -39.06 -13.38
N ILE A 2 -5.46 -39.17 -14.72
CA ILE A 2 -5.20 -38.06 -15.68
C ILE A 2 -6.23 -36.91 -15.61
N GLN A 3 -7.52 -37.21 -15.44
CA GLN A 3 -8.60 -36.21 -15.35
C GLN A 3 -8.48 -35.26 -14.13
N VAL A 4 -7.94 -35.76 -13.01
CA VAL A 4 -7.71 -34.94 -11.80
C VAL A 4 -6.57 -33.94 -12.03
N SER A 5 -5.55 -34.32 -12.80
CA SER A 5 -4.43 -33.44 -13.16
C SER A 5 -4.88 -32.26 -14.03
N ILE A 6 -5.71 -32.51 -15.05
CA ILE A 6 -6.21 -31.47 -15.97
C ILE A 6 -7.10 -30.45 -15.24
N ARG A 7 -7.98 -30.92 -14.33
CA ARG A 7 -8.81 -30.03 -13.49
C ARG A 7 -7.98 -29.12 -12.59
N ASN A 8 -6.83 -29.60 -12.11
CA ASN A 8 -5.92 -28.82 -11.29
C ASN A 8 -5.12 -27.81 -12.13
N ILE A 9 -4.79 -28.12 -13.38
CA ILE A 9 -4.15 -27.19 -14.33
C ILE A 9 -5.10 -26.04 -14.68
N GLY A 10 -6.36 -26.34 -15.02
CA GLY A 10 -7.36 -25.32 -15.33
C GLY A 10 -7.63 -24.37 -14.17
N LYS A 11 -7.71 -24.89 -12.93
CA LYS A 11 -7.83 -24.05 -11.71
C LYS A 11 -6.61 -23.17 -11.49
N LYS A 12 -5.40 -23.71 -11.64
CA LYS A 12 -4.16 -22.94 -11.52
C LYS A 12 -4.10 -21.83 -12.56
N LEU A 13 -4.44 -22.13 -13.81
CA LEU A 13 -4.45 -21.15 -14.89
C LEU A 13 -5.45 -20.03 -14.62
N LEU A 14 -6.66 -20.36 -14.14
CA LEU A 14 -7.64 -19.36 -13.72
C LEU A 14 -7.12 -18.47 -12.58
N ILE A 15 -6.51 -19.07 -11.55
CA ILE A 15 -5.91 -18.32 -10.44
C ILE A 15 -4.83 -17.37 -10.96
N TRP A 16 -3.93 -17.83 -11.82
CA TRP A 16 -2.87 -17.00 -12.40
C TRP A 16 -3.43 -15.85 -13.23
N ILE A 17 -4.45 -16.09 -14.05
CA ILE A 17 -5.12 -15.03 -14.82
C ILE A 17 -5.70 -13.97 -13.88
N VAL A 18 -6.42 -14.39 -12.84
CA VAL A 18 -7.01 -13.46 -11.85
C VAL A 18 -5.92 -12.68 -11.13
N LEU A 19 -4.83 -13.33 -10.71
CA LEU A 19 -3.71 -12.66 -10.05
C LEU A 19 -3.01 -11.66 -10.97
N ILE A 20 -2.82 -11.98 -12.25
CA ILE A 20 -2.21 -11.07 -13.24
C ILE A 20 -3.11 -9.86 -13.46
N ILE A 21 -4.42 -10.06 -13.64
CA ILE A 21 -5.37 -8.96 -13.80
C ILE A 21 -5.35 -8.05 -12.57
N PHE A 22 -5.38 -8.64 -11.37
CA PHE A 22 -5.32 -7.88 -10.13
C PHE A 22 -4.00 -7.13 -9.96
N ALA A 23 -2.87 -7.76 -10.31
CA ALA A 23 -1.57 -7.11 -10.29
C ALA A 23 -1.49 -5.94 -11.28
N ILE A 24 -2.02 -6.09 -12.49
CA ILE A 24 -2.08 -5.00 -13.47
C ILE A 24 -2.94 -3.86 -12.90
N TRP A 25 -4.10 -4.17 -12.33
CA TRP A 25 -4.98 -3.18 -11.71
C TRP A 25 -4.28 -2.40 -10.60
N THR A 26 -3.57 -3.09 -9.69
CA THR A 26 -2.90 -2.42 -8.55
C THR A 26 -1.65 -1.64 -8.96
N VAL A 27 -0.91 -2.12 -9.97
CA VAL A 27 0.31 -1.46 -10.45
C VAL A 27 -0.01 -0.29 -11.40
N PHE A 28 -1.14 -0.34 -12.12
CA PHE A 28 -1.57 0.72 -13.03
C PHE A 28 -1.53 2.14 -12.42
N PRO A 29 -2.14 2.44 -11.25
CA PRO A 29 -2.06 3.77 -10.66
C PRO A 29 -0.63 4.18 -10.26
N LEU A 30 0.24 3.22 -9.94
CA LEU A 30 1.66 3.51 -9.64
C LEU A 30 2.40 3.93 -10.92
N ILE A 31 2.19 3.22 -12.03
CA ILE A 31 2.75 3.59 -13.33
C ILE A 31 2.26 4.99 -13.73
N TRP A 32 0.97 5.27 -13.53
CA TRP A 32 0.40 6.58 -13.82
C TRP A 32 1.03 7.70 -12.97
N ALA A 33 1.22 7.46 -11.67
CA ALA A 33 1.84 8.42 -10.76
C ALA A 33 3.29 8.73 -11.17
N VAL A 34 4.07 7.69 -11.51
CA VAL A 34 5.45 7.84 -11.98
C VAL A 34 5.48 8.61 -13.29
N ALA A 35 4.67 8.23 -14.29
CA ALA A 35 4.61 8.95 -15.57
C ALA A 35 4.24 10.43 -15.37
N THR A 36 3.28 10.72 -14.49
CA THR A 36 2.84 12.09 -14.19
C THR A 36 3.93 12.91 -13.48
N SER A 37 4.77 12.28 -12.66
CA SER A 37 5.90 12.97 -11.99
C SER A 37 6.91 13.59 -12.96
N PHE A 38 6.96 13.10 -14.20
CA PHE A 38 7.83 13.61 -15.27
C PHE A 38 7.10 14.49 -16.28
N LYS A 39 5.85 14.87 -16.05
CA LYS A 39 5.10 15.77 -16.93
C LYS A 39 5.26 17.22 -16.50
N THR A 40 5.05 18.14 -17.44
CA THR A 40 4.81 19.55 -17.13
C THR A 40 3.39 19.77 -16.56
N MET A 41 3.11 20.94 -15.97
CA MET A 41 1.78 21.23 -15.41
C MET A 41 0.68 21.12 -16.47
N THR A 42 0.93 21.60 -17.68
CA THR A 42 -0.03 21.54 -18.79
C THR A 42 -0.28 20.12 -19.27
N GLU A 43 0.77 19.31 -19.42
CA GLU A 43 0.65 17.91 -19.84
C GLU A 43 0.00 17.01 -18.79
N SER A 44 0.03 17.40 -17.51
CA SER A 44 -0.59 16.64 -16.41
C SER A 44 -2.11 16.55 -16.52
N TYR A 45 -2.76 17.47 -17.25
CA TYR A 45 -4.20 17.44 -17.51
C TYR A 45 -4.59 16.56 -18.71
N THR A 46 -3.62 15.92 -19.37
CA THR A 46 -3.86 15.08 -20.55
C THR A 46 -3.71 13.59 -20.23
N LEU A 47 -4.49 12.74 -20.91
CA LEU A 47 -4.41 11.27 -20.80
C LEU A 47 -3.21 10.69 -21.57
N SER A 48 -2.02 11.10 -21.17
CA SER A 48 -0.75 10.66 -21.76
C SER A 48 0.02 9.79 -20.76
N ILE A 49 0.45 8.58 -21.12
CA ILE A 49 1.19 7.69 -20.20
C ILE A 49 2.59 7.37 -20.76
N ILE A 50 2.72 7.31 -22.08
CA ILE A 50 3.93 6.85 -22.77
C ILE A 50 4.89 8.03 -22.98
N PRO A 51 6.08 8.03 -22.34
CA PRO A 51 7.08 9.08 -22.53
C PRO A 51 7.63 9.06 -23.95
N TYR A 52 8.07 10.22 -24.45
CA TYR A 52 8.60 10.47 -25.80
C TYR A 52 7.60 10.30 -26.95
N LEU A 53 6.57 9.47 -26.79
CA LEU A 53 5.50 9.30 -27.77
C LEU A 53 4.33 10.26 -27.53
N GLN A 54 3.91 10.45 -26.28
CA GLN A 54 2.72 11.26 -25.93
C GLN A 54 3.06 12.57 -25.20
N PHE A 55 4.20 12.63 -24.52
CA PHE A 55 4.66 13.82 -23.80
C PHE A 55 6.20 13.85 -23.73
N LYS A 56 6.78 15.03 -23.51
CA LYS A 56 8.23 15.19 -23.35
C LYS A 56 8.60 15.09 -21.86
N PRO A 57 9.36 14.08 -21.41
CA PRO A 57 9.76 13.98 -20.02
C PRO A 57 10.50 15.22 -19.54
N SER A 58 10.09 15.73 -18.38
CA SER A 58 10.57 16.96 -17.77
C SER A 58 10.86 16.74 -16.29
N TRP A 59 11.88 17.44 -15.78
CA TRP A 59 12.23 17.50 -14.36
C TRP A 59 11.51 18.63 -13.62
N TYR A 60 10.51 19.26 -14.24
CA TYR A 60 9.80 20.42 -13.70
C TYR A 60 9.28 20.19 -12.27
N ALA A 61 8.48 19.12 -12.05
CA ALA A 61 7.90 18.84 -10.75
C ALA A 61 8.97 18.56 -9.68
N TRP A 62 10.02 17.83 -10.04
CA TRP A 62 11.15 17.55 -9.16
C TRP A 62 11.91 18.84 -8.78
N ASN A 63 12.19 19.72 -9.73
CA ASN A 63 12.85 20.99 -9.46
C ASN A 63 12.00 21.91 -8.55
N GLU A 64 10.67 21.90 -8.70
CA GLU A 64 9.77 22.63 -7.79
C GLU A 64 9.79 22.05 -6.37
N ILE A 65 9.84 20.72 -6.24
CA ILE A 65 9.95 20.01 -4.96
C ILE A 65 11.29 20.31 -4.28
N TRP A 66 12.41 20.25 -5.01
CA TRP A 66 13.76 20.50 -4.46
C TRP A 66 14.08 21.99 -4.30
N GLY A 67 13.37 22.86 -5.00
CA GLY A 67 13.48 24.31 -4.88
C GLY A 67 12.43 24.88 -3.92
N ARG A 68 11.37 25.46 -4.48
CA ARG A 68 10.39 26.28 -3.74
C ARG A 68 9.63 25.50 -2.66
N MET A 69 9.33 24.23 -2.89
CA MET A 69 8.51 23.43 -1.99
C MET A 69 9.33 22.61 -0.99
N PHE A 70 10.67 22.64 -1.06
CA PHE A 70 11.52 21.73 -0.31
C PHE A 70 11.28 21.77 1.20
N GLY A 71 11.19 22.96 1.78
CA GLY A 71 10.93 23.13 3.21
C GLY A 71 9.58 22.55 3.66
N ARG A 72 8.54 22.68 2.83
CA ARG A 72 7.21 22.14 3.13
C ARG A 72 7.17 20.61 2.98
N VAL A 73 7.74 20.09 1.88
CA VAL A 73 7.75 18.66 1.58
C VAL A 73 8.61 17.90 2.60
N SER A 74 9.83 18.38 2.87
CA SER A 74 10.71 17.77 3.88
C SER A 74 10.09 17.75 5.27
N LYS A 75 9.51 18.86 5.73
CA LYS A 75 8.81 18.92 7.01
C LYS A 75 7.63 17.95 7.06
N SER A 76 6.84 17.86 5.99
CA SER A 76 5.72 16.92 5.93
C SER A 76 6.20 15.46 5.96
N LEU A 77 7.29 15.13 5.26
CA LEU A 77 7.86 13.78 5.27
C LEU A 77 8.39 13.41 6.66
N ILE A 78 9.13 14.32 7.31
CA ILE A 78 9.65 14.10 8.67
C ILE A 78 8.49 13.91 9.65
N ASN A 79 7.47 14.77 9.60
CA ASN A 79 6.29 14.63 10.44
C ASN A 79 5.61 13.27 10.26
N SER A 80 5.42 12.83 9.01
CA SER A 80 4.83 11.52 8.73
C SER A 80 5.69 10.37 9.26
N ILE A 81 7.01 10.42 9.09
CA ILE A 81 7.92 9.38 9.60
C ILE A 81 7.86 9.32 11.13
N VAL A 82 7.92 10.47 11.80
CA VAL A 82 7.89 10.55 13.27
C VAL A 82 6.54 10.06 13.79
N VAL A 83 5.43 10.53 13.24
CA VAL A 83 4.08 10.14 13.68
C VAL A 83 3.82 8.66 13.40
N ALA A 84 4.11 8.17 12.19
CA ALA A 84 3.93 6.76 11.84
C ALA A 84 4.83 5.84 12.68
N GLY A 85 6.09 6.22 12.89
CA GLY A 85 7.04 5.45 13.69
C GLY A 85 6.64 5.37 15.16
N LEU A 86 6.34 6.52 15.78
CA LEU A 86 5.92 6.56 17.18
C LEU A 86 4.58 5.85 17.39
N SER A 87 3.59 6.11 16.56
CA SER A 87 2.28 5.44 16.68
C SER A 87 2.40 3.92 16.54
N SER A 88 3.15 3.44 15.54
CA SER A 88 3.38 2.01 15.35
C SER A 88 4.09 1.39 16.54
N LEU A 89 5.09 2.07 17.11
CA LEU A 89 5.79 1.62 18.32
C LEU A 89 4.84 1.50 19.52
N PHE A 90 4.02 2.53 19.76
CA PHE A 90 3.05 2.51 20.86
C PHE A 90 1.98 1.42 20.67
N VAL A 91 1.45 1.28 19.47
CA VAL A 91 0.47 0.24 19.13
C VAL A 91 1.06 -1.15 19.34
N LEU A 92 2.30 -1.39 18.90
CA LEU A 92 2.98 -2.67 19.13
C LEU A 92 3.23 -2.92 20.61
N ALA A 93 3.74 -1.94 21.35
CA ALA A 93 4.00 -2.09 22.77
C ALA A 93 2.72 -2.46 23.56
N LEU A 94 1.65 -1.70 23.36
CA LEU A 94 0.37 -1.94 24.04
C LEU A 94 -0.30 -3.22 23.53
N GLY A 95 -0.28 -3.46 22.21
CA GLY A 95 -0.86 -4.64 21.58
C GLY A 95 -0.18 -5.93 22.01
N CYS A 96 1.16 -5.94 22.13
CA CYS A 96 1.91 -7.09 22.63
C CYS A 96 1.59 -7.38 24.09
N LEU A 97 1.51 -6.36 24.96
CA LEU A 97 1.14 -6.54 26.37
C LEU A 97 -0.30 -7.05 26.52
N ALA A 98 -1.24 -6.49 25.77
CA ALA A 98 -2.63 -6.93 25.75
C ALA A 98 -2.76 -8.37 25.24
N GLY A 99 -2.07 -8.70 24.14
CA GLY A 99 -2.03 -10.05 23.58
C GLY A 99 -1.41 -11.06 24.56
N TYR A 100 -0.32 -10.69 25.23
CA TYR A 100 0.29 -11.52 26.26
C TYR A 100 -0.68 -11.78 27.42
N ALA A 101 -1.32 -10.74 27.94
CA ALA A 101 -2.28 -10.88 29.03
C ALA A 101 -3.44 -11.80 28.66
N LEU A 102 -4.00 -11.64 27.46
CA LEU A 102 -5.09 -12.48 26.95
C LEU A 102 -4.68 -13.93 26.71
N SER A 103 -3.40 -14.18 26.39
CA SER A 103 -2.88 -15.54 26.20
C SER A 103 -2.56 -16.27 27.50
N ARG A 104 -2.18 -15.53 28.56
CA ARG A 104 -1.64 -16.13 29.79
C ARG A 104 -2.60 -16.12 30.97
N PHE A 105 -3.45 -15.08 31.10
CA PHE A 105 -4.40 -14.97 32.20
C PHE A 105 -5.79 -15.44 31.78
N VAL A 106 -6.55 -15.98 32.73
CA VAL A 106 -7.95 -16.40 32.52
C VAL A 106 -8.86 -15.30 33.05
N PHE A 107 -9.65 -14.69 32.17
CA PHE A 107 -10.63 -13.66 32.55
C PHE A 107 -12.00 -14.30 32.76
N GLU A 108 -12.55 -14.18 33.97
CA GLU A 108 -13.76 -14.90 34.38
C GLU A 108 -15.07 -14.20 33.99
N LYS A 109 -15.12 -12.86 34.06
CA LYS A 109 -16.33 -12.08 33.72
C LYS A 109 -16.55 -11.97 32.23
N TRP A 110 -15.52 -11.54 31.51
CA TRP A 110 -15.52 -11.46 30.04
C TRP A 110 -14.51 -12.46 29.52
N LYS A 111 -14.99 -13.56 28.93
CA LYS A 111 -14.11 -14.67 28.55
C LYS A 111 -13.13 -14.21 27.48
N ASN A 112 -11.91 -14.74 27.53
CA ASN A 112 -10.82 -14.36 26.62
C ASN A 112 -11.24 -14.41 25.14
N LYS A 113 -12.03 -15.43 24.74
CA LYS A 113 -12.56 -15.57 23.38
C LYS A 113 -13.49 -14.43 22.96
N ASP A 114 -14.29 -13.91 23.88
CA ASP A 114 -15.29 -12.88 23.61
C ASP A 114 -14.56 -11.53 23.48
N ILE A 115 -13.54 -11.29 24.30
CA ILE A 115 -12.63 -10.16 24.18
C ILE A 115 -11.88 -10.20 22.84
N ALA A 116 -11.30 -11.36 22.48
CA ALA A 116 -10.58 -11.51 21.20
C ALA A 116 -11.50 -11.27 20.00
N THR A 117 -12.72 -11.81 20.03
CA THR A 117 -13.69 -11.62 18.95
C THR A 117 -14.09 -10.16 18.81
N TRP A 118 -14.29 -9.45 19.92
CA TRP A 118 -14.63 -8.02 19.92
C TRP A 118 -13.50 -7.12 19.40
N ILE A 119 -12.23 -7.48 19.65
CA ILE A 119 -11.07 -6.72 19.13
C ILE A 119 -10.89 -6.93 17.62
N LEU A 120 -11.27 -8.10 17.11
CA LEU A 120 -11.09 -8.48 15.69
C LEU A 120 -12.28 -8.11 14.79
N SER A 121 -13.45 -7.80 15.36
CA SER A 121 -14.66 -7.37 14.64
C SER A 121 -14.64 -5.88 14.35
#